data_AF-A0A2V6TIK2-F1
#
_entry.id   AF-A0A2V6TIK2-F1
#
_cell.length_a   1.000
_cell.length_b   1.000
_cell.length_c   1.000
_cell.angle_alpha   90.00
_cell.angle_beta   90.00
_cell.angle_gamma   90.00
#
_symmetry.space_group_name_H-M   'P 1'
#
loop_
_entity.id
_entity.type
_entity.pdbx_description
1 polymer ?
#
loop_
_entity_poly.entity_id
_entity_poly.type
_entity_poly.pdbx_seq_one_letter_code
_entity_poly.pdbx_strand_id
1 'polypeptide(L)'
;MTVPRRVRRLGWCLLAYAALAWVPWTASEYHTHVLVTSLYYVILAIGWNLLAGYTGQFSLAHHTFAGIGAYTSALLVLYAGAPILVGIGA
;
A
#
# COMPACT_ATOMS: atom_id res chain seq x y z
N MET A 1 -21.24 -17.27 24.69
CA MET A 1 -20.06 -16.39 24.46
C MET A 1 -20.26 -15.62 23.15
N THR A 2 -20.87 -14.44 23.20
CA THR A 2 -21.08 -13.58 22.03
C THR A 2 -19.85 -12.71 21.82
N VAL A 3 -19.04 -13.06 20.83
CA VAL A 3 -17.85 -12.29 20.45
C VAL A 3 -18.27 -10.83 20.19
N PRO A 4 -17.61 -9.82 20.79
CA PRO A 4 -17.98 -8.42 20.57
C PRO A 4 -17.97 -8.10 19.08
N ARG A 5 -18.99 -7.37 18.57
CA ARG A 5 -19.09 -7.01 17.14
C ARG A 5 -17.81 -6.35 16.59
N ARG A 6 -17.05 -5.64 17.45
CA ARG A 6 -15.72 -5.07 17.12
C ARG A 6 -14.68 -6.16 16.87
N VAL A 7 -14.56 -7.15 17.76
CA VAL A 7 -13.62 -8.28 17.63
C VAL A 7 -13.92 -9.09 16.37
N ARG A 8 -15.20 -9.27 16.04
CA ARG A 8 -15.59 -9.93 14.78
C ARG A 8 -15.16 -9.14 13.54
N ARG A 9 -15.33 -7.81 13.51
CA ARG A 9 -14.87 -6.96 12.40
C ARG A 9 -13.35 -6.97 12.25
N LEU A 10 -12.63 -6.87 13.37
CA LEU A 10 -11.16 -7.00 13.40
C LEU A 10 -10.71 -8.35 12.84
N GLY A 11 -11.37 -9.44 13.23
CA GLY A 11 -11.09 -10.78 12.69
C GLY A 11 -11.26 -10.86 11.17
N TRP A 12 -12.32 -10.26 10.62
CA TRP A 12 -12.54 -10.19 9.17
C TRP A 12 -11.50 -9.34 8.45
N CYS A 13 -11.09 -8.20 9.00
CA CYS A 13 -10.04 -7.36 8.42
C CYS A 13 -8.70 -8.08 8.40
N LEU A 14 -8.35 -8.79 9.48
CA LEU A 14 -7.13 -9.58 9.57
C LEU A 14 -7.14 -10.75 8.59
N LEU A 15 -8.28 -11.45 8.45
CA LEU A 15 -8.44 -12.50 7.44
C LEU A 15 -8.29 -11.97 6.02
N ALA A 16 -8.89 -10.83 5.71
CA ALA A 16 -8.76 -10.21 4.39
C ALA A 16 -7.30 -9.80 4.10
N TYR A 17 -6.60 -9.24 5.09
CA TYR A 17 -5.19 -8.89 4.98
C TYR A 17 -4.31 -10.13 4.74
N ALA A 18 -4.53 -11.20 5.51
CA ALA A 18 -3.81 -12.46 5.35
C ALA A 18 -4.05 -13.10 3.98
N ALA A 19 -5.29 -13.06 3.48
CA ALA A 19 -5.61 -13.54 2.14
C ALA A 19 -4.89 -12.73 1.05
N LEU A 20 -4.85 -11.40 1.19
CA LEU A 20 -4.14 -10.52 0.26
C LEU A 20 -2.61 -10.75 0.28
N ALA A 21 -2.05 -10.97 1.47
CA ALA A 21 -0.63 -11.29 1.64
C ALA A 21 -0.25 -12.62 0.97
N TRP A 22 -1.20 -13.53 0.76
CA TRP A 22 -0.96 -14.82 0.12
C TRP A 22 -1.00 -14.78 -1.42
N VAL A 23 -1.53 -13.70 -2.00
CA VAL A 23 -1.66 -13.51 -3.46
C VAL A 23 -0.34 -13.67 -4.22
N PRO A 24 0.82 -13.09 -3.81
CA PRO A 24 2.05 -13.19 -4.59
C PRO A 24 2.58 -14.63 -4.77
N TRP A 25 2.16 -15.59 -3.93
CA TRP A 25 2.54 -17.00 -4.10
C TRP A 25 1.63 -17.78 -5.06
N THR A 26 0.45 -17.25 -5.38
CA THR A 26 -0.57 -17.96 -6.17
C THR A 26 -0.87 -17.28 -7.51
N ALA A 27 -0.65 -15.97 -7.61
CA ALA A 27 -0.93 -15.18 -8.80
C ALA A 27 0.30 -15.03 -9.72
N SER A 28 0.06 -14.83 -11.01
CA SER A 28 1.09 -14.46 -11.99
C SER A 28 1.71 -13.09 -11.65
N GLU A 29 2.97 -12.88 -12.04
CA GLU A 29 3.72 -11.64 -11.86
C GLU A 29 2.96 -10.41 -12.38
N TYR A 30 2.30 -10.53 -13.54
CA TYR A 30 1.46 -9.47 -14.10
C TYR A 30 0.31 -9.08 -13.16
N HIS A 31 -0.46 -10.06 -12.70
CA HIS A 31 -1.59 -9.80 -11.80
C HIS A 31 -1.14 -9.21 -10.47
N THR A 32 -0.01 -9.70 -9.95
CA THR A 32 0.58 -9.17 -8.71
C THR A 32 1.00 -7.71 -8.90
N HIS A 33 1.67 -7.38 -10.00
CA HIS A 33 2.07 -6.01 -10.31
C HIS A 33 0.87 -5.06 -10.46
N VAL A 34 -0.16 -5.47 -11.21
CA VAL A 34 -1.39 -4.69 -11.37
C VAL A 34 -2.10 -4.47 -10.03
N LEU A 35 -2.17 -5.51 -9.19
CA LEU A 35 -2.82 -5.43 -7.88
C LEU A 35 -2.08 -4.47 -6.95
N VAL A 36 -0.75 -4.58 -6.86
CA VAL A 36 0.10 -3.69 -6.05
C VAL A 36 -0.04 -2.25 -6.51
N THR A 37 0.01 -2.01 -7.82
CA THR A 37 -0.14 -0.67 -8.41
C THR A 37 -1.53 -0.09 -8.12
N SER A 38 -2.57 -0.91 -8.20
CA SER A 38 -3.94 -0.51 -7.89
C SER A 38 -4.09 -0.13 -6.41
N LEU A 39 -3.56 -0.95 -5.49
CA LEU A 39 -3.58 -0.68 -4.04
C LEU A 39 -2.79 0.59 -3.70
N TYR A 40 -1.66 0.82 -4.36
CA TYR A 40 -0.89 2.05 -4.24
C TYR A 40 -1.73 3.28 -4.61
N TYR A 41 -2.41 3.26 -5.76
CA TYR A 41 -3.30 4.36 -6.15
C TYR A 41 -4.53 4.52 -5.25
N VAL A 42 -5.05 3.44 -4.65
CA VAL A 42 -6.12 3.54 -3.64
C VAL A 42 -5.67 4.37 -2.44
N ILE A 43 -4.46 4.15 -1.94
CA ILE A 43 -3.90 4.95 -0.82
C ILE A 43 -3.80 6.43 -1.22
N LEU A 44 -3.29 6.70 -2.42
CA LEU A 44 -3.19 8.07 -2.95
C LEU A 44 -4.56 8.73 -3.16
N ALA A 45 -5.56 7.98 -3.60
CA ALA A 45 -6.92 8.46 -3.80
C ALA A 45 -7.62 8.79 -2.47
N ILE A 46 -7.40 7.96 -1.44
CA ILE A 46 -7.91 8.24 -0.08
C ILE A 46 -7.27 9.51 0.47
N GLY A 47 -5.94 9.67 0.31
CA GLY A 47 -5.22 10.88 0.68
C GLY A 47 -5.74 12.12 -0.05
N TRP A 48 -5.99 12.01 -1.35
CA TRP A 48 -6.59 13.07 -2.15
C TRP A 48 -8.00 13.42 -1.68
N ASN A 49 -8.84 12.43 -1.37
CA ASN A 49 -10.19 12.66 -0.84
C ASN A 49 -10.13 13.37 0.53
N LEU A 50 -9.14 13.06 1.37
CA LEU A 50 -8.90 13.76 2.63
C LEU A 50 -8.54 15.24 2.42
N LEU A 51 -7.60 15.55 1.53
CA LEU A 51 -7.18 16.94 1.29
C LEU A 51 -8.19 17.72 0.44
N ALA A 52 -8.45 17.27 -0.78
CA ALA A 52 -9.31 18.01 -1.69
C ALA A 52 -10.79 17.92 -1.31
N GLY A 53 -11.23 16.77 -0.77
CA GLY A 53 -12.62 16.54 -0.40
C GLY A 53 -13.00 17.17 0.94
N TYR A 54 -12.26 16.87 2.02
CA TYR A 54 -12.62 17.37 3.36
C TYR A 54 -12.05 18.74 3.70
N THR A 55 -10.81 19.05 3.29
CA THR A 55 -10.18 20.35 3.62
C THR A 55 -10.27 21.38 2.49
N GLY A 56 -10.67 20.97 1.28
CA GLY A 56 -10.79 21.84 0.11
C GLY A 56 -9.44 22.30 -0.45
N GLN A 57 -8.34 21.66 -0.06
CA GLN A 57 -6.98 22.06 -0.46
C GLN A 57 -6.52 21.32 -1.71
N PHE A 58 -6.08 22.07 -2.72
CA PHE A 58 -5.42 21.50 -3.89
C PHE A 58 -3.93 21.29 -3.61
N SER A 59 -3.55 20.11 -3.09
CA SER A 59 -2.15 19.76 -2.80
C SER A 59 -1.83 18.33 -3.23
N LEU A 60 -0.92 18.22 -4.20
CA LEU A 60 -0.41 16.95 -4.73
C LEU A 60 0.93 16.55 -4.12
N ALA A 61 1.41 17.29 -3.12
CA ALA A 61 2.71 17.05 -2.51
C ALA A 61 2.88 15.60 -2.03
N HIS A 62 1.83 15.00 -1.47
CA HIS A 62 1.84 13.61 -1.02
C HIS A 62 2.01 12.59 -2.16
N HIS A 63 1.48 12.86 -3.36
CA HIS A 63 1.72 12.00 -4.54
C HIS A 63 3.18 12.10 -4.98
N THR A 64 3.74 13.31 -4.98
CA THR A 64 5.15 13.55 -5.33
C THR A 64 6.09 12.88 -4.32
N PHE A 65 5.86 13.04 -3.01
CA PHE A 65 6.67 12.40 -1.98
C PHE A 65 6.59 10.88 -2.01
N ALA A 66 5.39 10.32 -2.22
CA ALA A 66 5.23 8.87 -2.38
C ALA A 66 6.00 8.34 -3.60
N GLY A 67 5.96 9.05 -4.73
CA GLY A 67 6.72 8.71 -5.93
C GLY A 67 8.25 8.78 -5.71
N ILE A 68 8.74 9.82 -5.04
CA ILE A 68 10.17 9.98 -4.74
C ILE A 68 10.65 8.84 -3.82
N GLY A 69 9.89 8.48 -2.78
CA GLY A 69 10.23 7.36 -1.90
C GLY A 69 10.27 6.03 -2.64
N ALA A 70 9.22 5.71 -3.41
CA ALA A 70 9.18 4.48 -4.20
C ALA A 70 10.33 4.38 -5.21
N TYR A 71 10.68 5.49 -5.87
CA TYR A 71 11.81 5.53 -6.81
C TYR A 71 13.15 5.36 -6.10
N THR A 72 13.33 6.00 -4.95
CA THR A 72 14.53 5.87 -4.12
C THR A 72 14.71 4.44 -3.62
N SER A 73 13.64 3.82 -3.14
CA SER A 73 13.58 2.41 -2.76
C SER A 73 14.00 1.49 -3.92
N ALA A 74 13.44 1.71 -5.11
CA ALA A 74 13.81 0.95 -6.30
C ALA A 74 15.28 1.12 -6.68
N LEU A 75 15.82 2.34 -6.61
CA LEU A 75 17.24 2.60 -6.88
C LEU A 75 18.17 1.89 -5.90
N LEU A 76 17.82 1.88 -4.60
CA LEU A 76 18.59 1.19 -3.57
C LEU A 76 18.68 -0.31 -3.85
N VAL A 77 17.58 -0.92 -4.26
CA VAL A 77 17.53 -2.36 -4.55
C VAL A 77 18.23 -2.69 -5.87
N LEU A 78 17.97 -1.93 -6.95
CA LEU A 78 18.53 -2.25 -8.27
C LEU A 78 20.01 -1.89 -8.42
N TYR A 79 20.45 -0.75 -7.89
CA TYR A 79 21.78 -0.21 -8.18
C TYR A 79 22.72 -0.25 -7.00
N ALA A 80 22.23 -0.02 -5.78
CA ALA A 80 23.08 -0.07 -4.59
C ALA A 80 23.26 -1.49 -4.03
N GLY A 81 22.55 -2.49 -4.58
CA GLY A 81 22.57 -3.87 -4.10
C GLY A 81 22.07 -4.01 -2.66
N ALA A 82 21.29 -3.03 -2.17
CA ALA A 82 20.78 -3.05 -0.81
C ALA A 82 19.81 -4.22 -0.63
N PRO A 83 19.80 -4.88 0.55
CA PRO A 83 18.84 -5.94 0.82
C PRO A 83 17.41 -5.38 0.75
N ILE A 84 16.46 -6.22 0.33
CA ILE A 84 15.06 -5.80 0.10
C ILE A 84 14.44 -5.13 1.32
N LEU A 85 14.84 -5.53 2.54
CA LEU A 85 14.39 -4.94 3.80
C LEU A 85 14.77 -3.46 3.93
N VAL A 86 15.95 -3.07 3.45
CA VAL A 86 16.38 -1.67 3.42
C VAL A 86 15.60 -0.90 2.36
N GLY A 87 15.30 -1.52 1.22
CA GLY A 87 14.41 -0.96 0.21
C GLY A 87 13.00 -0.69 0.76
N ILE A 88 12.42 -1.62 1.54
CA ILE A 88 11.08 -1.47 2.12
C ILE A 88 11.02 -0.32 3.15
N GLY A 89 12.12 -0.05 3.85
CA GLY A 89 12.19 0.99 4.89
C GLY A 89 12.59 2.39 4.39
N ALA A 90 12.94 2.53 3.11
CA ALA A 90 13.36 3.79 2.49
C ALA A 90 12.19 4.49 1.79
#